data_AF-A0A452YAA2-F1
#
_entry.id   AF-A0A452YAA2-F1
#
_cell.length_a   1.000
_cell.length_b   1.000
_cell.length_c   1.000
_cell.angle_alpha   90.00
_cell.angle_beta   90.00
_cell.angle_gamma   90.00
#
_symmetry.space_group_name_H-M   'P 1'
#
loop_
_entity.id
_entity.type
_entity.pdbx_description
1 polymer ?
#
loop_
_entity_poly.entity_id
_entity_poly.type
_entity_poly.pdbx_seq_one_letter_code
_entity_poly.pdbx_strand_id
1 'polypeptide(L)' 'MLEGAKSIGAGAATIALAGAAVGIGNVLNSLIHSVARNPSLAKQSFGYAI' A
#
# COMPACT_ATOMS: atom_id res chain seq x y z
N MET A 1 19.40 -17.56 23.89
CA MET A 1 19.68 -17.59 22.44
C MET A 1 18.42 -17.64 21.58
N LEU A 2 17.44 -18.51 21.85
CA LEU A 2 16.20 -18.63 21.07
C LEU A 2 15.36 -17.34 21.01
N GLU A 3 15.17 -16.65 22.13
CA GLU A 3 14.39 -15.40 22.17
C GLU A 3 15.00 -14.27 21.32
N GLY A 4 16.34 -14.23 21.22
CA GLY A 4 17.03 -13.26 20.35
C GLY A 4 16.75 -13.52 18.87
N ALA A 5 16.80 -14.79 18.44
CA ALA A 5 16.47 -15.17 17.07
C ALA A 5 14.98 -14.89 16.73
N LYS A 6 14.07 -15.08 17.71
CA LYS A 6 12.65 -14.75 17.56
C LYS A 6 12.43 -13.25 17.31
N SER A 7 13.08 -12.39 18.09
CA SER A 7 12.98 -10.93 17.92
C SER A 7 13.59 -10.44 16.60
N ILE A 8 14.69 -11.06 16.13
CA ILE A 8 15.27 -10.75 14.82
C ILE A 8 14.32 -11.17 13.69
N GLY A 9 13.73 -12.36 13.77
CA GLY A 9 12.73 -12.82 12.81
C GLY A 9 11.49 -11.93 12.77
N ALA A 10 11.01 -11.48 13.93
CA ALA A 10 9.92 -10.52 14.03
C ALA A 10 10.28 -9.17 13.36
N GLY A 11 11.50 -8.66 13.59
CA GLY A 11 11.99 -7.44 12.94
C GLY A 11 12.12 -7.58 11.41
N ALA A 12 12.58 -8.73 10.91
CA ALA A 12 12.63 -8.97 9.47
C ALA A 12 11.22 -9.03 8.85
N ALA A 13 10.24 -9.60 9.55
CA ALA A 13 8.86 -9.67 9.10
C ALA A 13 8.20 -8.29 8.97
N THR A 14 8.54 -7.31 9.83
CA THR A 14 7.97 -5.95 9.73
C THR A 14 8.50 -5.18 8.51
N ILE A 15 9.70 -5.49 8.01
CA ILE A 15 10.22 -4.90 6.77
C ILE A 15 9.33 -5.24 5.57
N ALA A 16 8.72 -6.43 5.54
CA ALA A 16 7.79 -6.81 4.48
C ALA A 16 6.58 -5.84 4.36
N LEU A 17 6.23 -5.15 5.45
CA LEU A 17 5.14 -4.18 5.50
C LEU A 17 5.44 -2.93 4.64
N ALA A 18 6.71 -2.65 4.33
CA ALA A 18 7.10 -1.61 3.38
C ALA A 18 6.50 -1.84 1.98
N GLY A 19 6.35 -3.11 1.56
CA GLY A 19 5.69 -3.46 0.30
C GLY A 19 4.22 -3.05 0.26
N ALA A 20 3.51 -3.19 1.39
CA ALA A 20 2.13 -2.73 1.51
C ALA A 20 2.04 -1.20 1.40
N ALA A 21 2.95 -0.46 2.04
CA ALA A 21 3.01 1.00 1.94
C ALA A 21 3.24 1.47 0.49
N VAL A 22 4.17 0.83 -0.24
CA VAL A 22 4.42 1.12 -1.66
C VAL A 22 3.20 0.79 -2.51
N GLY A 23 2.55 -0.35 -2.27
CA GLY A 23 1.33 -0.76 -2.98
C GLY A 23 0.19 0.25 -2.82
N ILE A 24 -0.08 0.67 -1.59
CA ILE A 24 -1.11 1.69 -1.29
C ILE A 24 -0.77 3.02 -1.96
N GLY A 25 0.50 3.45 -1.89
CA GLY A 25 0.96 4.67 -2.56
C GLY A 25 0.72 4.63 -4.08
N ASN A 26 0.99 3.49 -4.72
CA ASN A 26 0.76 3.30 -6.15
C ASN A 26 -0.74 3.35 -6.52
N VAL A 27 -1.61 2.75 -5.70
CA VAL A 27 -3.07 2.79 -5.90
C VAL A 27 -3.58 4.22 -5.84
N LEU A 28 -3.20 4.99 -4.81
CA LEU A 28 -3.63 6.38 -4.65
C LEU A 28 -3.07 7.29 -5.75
N ASN A 29 -1.80 7.11 -6.14
CA ASN A 29 -1.20 7.85 -7.26
C ASN A 29 -1.97 7.59 -8.56
N SER A 30 -2.35 6.34 -8.82
CA SER A 30 -3.10 5.96 -10.02
C SER A 30 -4.53 6.51 -10.01
N LEU A 31 -5.17 6.53 -8.83
CA LEU A 31 -6.47 7.14 -8.63
C LEU A 31 -6.43 8.64 -8.95
N ILE A 32 -5.46 9.39 -8.39
CA ILE A 32 -5.31 10.83 -8.64
C ILE A 32 -5.14 11.10 -10.14
N HIS A 33 -4.27 10.35 -10.81
CA HIS A 33 -4.07 10.47 -12.26
C HIS A 33 -5.34 10.13 -13.05
N SER A 34 -6.11 9.14 -12.64
CA SER A 34 -7.37 8.76 -13.29
C SER A 34 -8.43 9.86 -13.14
N VAL A 35 -8.59 10.40 -11.93
CA VAL A 35 -9.52 11.49 -11.62
C VAL A 35 -9.14 12.76 -12.37
N ALA A 36 -7.84 13.09 -12.43
CA ALA A 36 -7.35 14.25 -13.16
C ALA A 36 -7.64 14.18 -14.66
N ARG A 37 -7.57 12.98 -15.26
CA ARG A 37 -7.88 12.78 -16.70
C ARG A 37 -9.37 12.74 -16.98
N ASN A 38 -10.17 12.17 -16.08
CA ASN A 38 -11.61 12.05 -16.28
C ASN A 38 -12.37 12.17 -14.94
N PRO A 39 -12.73 13.40 -14.52
CA PRO A 39 -13.33 13.65 -13.21
C PRO A 39 -14.74 13.07 -13.05
N SER A 40 -15.48 12.83 -14.15
CA SER A 40 -16.82 12.23 -14.09
C SER A 40 -16.84 10.80 -13.55
N LEU A 41 -15.71 10.08 -13.67
CA LEU A 41 -15.56 8.71 -13.16
C LEU A 41 -15.05 8.67 -11.71
N ALA A 42 -14.81 9.82 -11.06
CA ALA A 42 -14.14 9.87 -9.77
C ALA A 42 -14.77 8.98 -8.68
N LYS A 43 -16.10 8.96 -8.59
CA LYS A 43 -16.81 8.14 -7.60
C LYS A 43 -16.64 6.63 -7.87
N GLN A 44 -16.65 6.23 -9.14
CA GLN A 44 -16.46 4.85 -9.54
C GLN A 44 -14.99 4.42 -9.38
N SER A 45 -14.05 5.27 -9.80
CA SER A 45 -12.61 5.04 -9.63
C SER A 45 -12.21 4.93 -8.15
N PHE A 46 -12.80 5.75 -7.28
CA PHE A 46 -12.61 5.63 -5.84
C PHE A 46 -13.13 4.28 -5.33
N GLY A 47 -14.33 3.85 -5.75
CA GLY A 47 -14.90 2.55 -5.40
C GLY A 47 -14.11 1.32 -5.87
N TYR A 48 -13.20 1.47 -6.84
CA TYR A 48 -12.26 0.40 -7.22
C TYR A 48 -10.94 0.45 -6.45
N ALA A 49 -10.61 1.59 -5.84
CA ALA A 49 -9.33 1.81 -5.17
C ALA A 49 -9.36 1.42 -3.68
N ILE A 50 -10.54 1.30 -3.07
CA ILE A 50 -10.78 0.91 -1.67
C ILE A 50 -11.81 -0.20 -1.58
#